data_AF-A0A1Y2VWR7-F1
#
_entry.id   AF-A0A1Y2VWR7-F1
#
_cell.length_a   1.000
_cell.length_b   1.000
_cell.length_c   1.000
_cell.angle_alpha   90.00
_cell.angle_beta   90.00
_cell.angle_gamma   90.00
#
_symmetry.space_group_name_H-M   'P 1'
#
loop_
_entity.id
_entity.type
_entity.pdbx_description
1 polymer ?
#
loop_
_entity_poly.entity_id
_entity_poly.type
_entity_poly.pdbx_seq_one_letter_code
_entity_poly.pdbx_strand_id
1 'polypeptide(L)'
;MDLSFQDDEIQQTYQDLLDYFSSNSSFRLRKFIGAGANGSAFRMQYLRNRAVERELVVKIANDNQRARQDIVKERDILMRLRGAVHIVQPIDIPGNPLYEALPDDRWLVMEWLPNGELGNFIIGARMSGIDHLPNRLLWRFFLCLVRACCGMAWPMGRTDGSVAFEAPVQGVPEGRLAHNDIHNGNIVIGDWSTTGEHSFAPILKLIDFGNAAEMQSATVARKKNLNSIGDIMMSLIALHTDVDWVTFKFQYQGMTITSSAGAIYPSEEDDPYPWLDDELTDLIALCLVHDNNHVPTLNFLLGKIRNNIGSKDGAWYRVSEEQNDYIRQLCRDIILSAQ
;
A
#
# COMPACT_ATOMS: atom_id res chain seq x y z
N MET A 1 14.14 -27.61 -7.95
CA MET A 1 14.56 -26.33 -8.55
C MET A 1 15.58 -25.78 -7.58
N ASP A 2 16.82 -25.66 -8.05
CA ASP A 2 18.03 -25.64 -7.23
C ASP A 2 18.27 -24.22 -6.71
N LEU A 3 18.14 -24.04 -5.39
CA LEU A 3 18.22 -22.74 -4.71
C LEU A 3 19.58 -22.05 -4.93
N SER A 4 20.63 -22.82 -5.23
CA SER A 4 21.99 -22.32 -5.46
C SER A 4 22.13 -21.45 -6.72
N PHE A 5 21.42 -21.76 -7.80
CA PHE A 5 21.48 -21.00 -9.05
C PHE A 5 20.79 -19.64 -8.95
N GLN A 6 19.78 -19.53 -8.09
CA GLN A 6 19.02 -18.30 -7.91
C GLN A 6 19.83 -17.27 -7.13
N ASP A 7 20.60 -17.71 -6.14
CA ASP A 7 21.55 -16.88 -5.39
C ASP A 7 22.69 -16.38 -6.30
N ASP A 8 23.24 -17.23 -7.17
CA ASP A 8 24.30 -16.85 -8.10
C ASP A 8 23.84 -15.78 -9.13
N GLU A 9 22.61 -15.89 -9.67
CA GLU A 9 22.06 -14.89 -10.62
C GLU A 9 21.79 -13.54 -9.93
N ILE A 10 21.26 -13.55 -8.70
CA ILE A 10 21.05 -12.34 -7.90
C ILE A 10 22.38 -11.69 -7.58
N GLN A 11 23.38 -12.48 -7.19
CA GLN A 11 24.70 -11.99 -6.82
C GLN A 11 25.46 -11.44 -8.03
N GLN A 12 25.34 -12.08 -9.19
CA GLN A 12 25.86 -11.57 -10.46
C GLN A 12 25.17 -10.27 -10.86
N THR A 13 23.84 -10.21 -10.82
CA THR A 13 23.08 -8.98 -11.14
C THR A 13 23.45 -7.84 -10.20
N TYR A 14 23.59 -8.12 -8.90
CA TYR A 14 24.04 -7.13 -7.93
C TYR A 14 25.46 -6.64 -8.24
N GLN A 15 26.38 -7.54 -8.60
CA GLN A 15 27.74 -7.18 -8.97
C GLN A 15 27.77 -6.36 -10.27
N ASP A 16 26.99 -6.72 -11.28
CA ASP A 16 26.89 -5.97 -12.54
C ASP A 16 26.38 -4.55 -12.31
N LEU A 17 25.38 -4.37 -11.45
CA LEU A 17 24.88 -3.04 -11.08
C LEU A 17 25.89 -2.28 -10.23
N LEU A 18 26.57 -2.94 -9.31
CA LEU A 18 27.65 -2.34 -8.53
C LEU A 18 28.76 -1.84 -9.46
N ASP A 19 29.20 -2.65 -10.40
CA ASP A 19 30.25 -2.31 -11.36
C ASP A 19 29.78 -1.17 -12.28
N TYR A 20 28.56 -1.26 -12.80
CA TYR A 20 27.98 -0.22 -13.63
C TYR A 20 27.86 1.12 -12.88
N PHE A 21 27.22 1.12 -11.71
CA PHE A 21 26.96 2.35 -10.96
C PHE A 21 28.17 2.88 -10.19
N SER A 22 29.17 2.05 -9.87
CA SER A 22 30.44 2.53 -9.31
C SER A 22 31.22 3.37 -10.32
N SER A 23 31.06 3.10 -11.62
CA SER A 23 31.64 3.89 -12.71
C SER A 23 30.84 5.16 -13.05
N ASN A 24 29.57 5.25 -12.63
CA ASN A 24 28.69 6.37 -12.95
C ASN A 24 28.59 7.40 -11.80
N SER A 25 29.12 8.60 -12.01
CA SER A 25 29.12 9.66 -10.98
C SER A 25 27.74 10.21 -10.59
N SER A 26 26.69 9.90 -11.35
CA SER A 26 25.32 10.40 -11.10
C SER A 26 24.49 9.44 -10.25
N PHE A 27 24.96 8.24 -9.96
CA PHE A 27 24.24 7.25 -9.16
C PHE A 27 25.13 6.65 -8.08
N ARG A 28 24.51 6.25 -6.98
CA ARG A 28 25.18 5.48 -5.93
C ARG A 28 24.26 4.39 -5.43
N LEU A 29 24.67 3.13 -5.61
CA LEU A 29 24.00 2.00 -5.00
C LEU A 29 24.17 2.06 -3.47
N ARG A 30 23.09 1.90 -2.71
CA ARG A 30 23.11 1.98 -1.24
C ARG A 30 22.87 0.65 -0.58
N LYS A 31 21.85 -0.08 -1.03
CA LYS A 31 21.40 -1.30 -0.37
C LYS A 31 20.67 -2.20 -1.37
N PHE A 32 20.91 -3.50 -1.28
CA PHE A 32 19.97 -4.50 -1.81
C PHE A 32 18.75 -4.56 -0.89
N ILE A 33 17.55 -4.36 -1.45
CA ILE A 33 16.30 -4.37 -0.67
C ILE A 33 15.81 -5.80 -0.53
N GLY A 34 15.75 -6.54 -1.63
CA GLY A 34 15.28 -7.91 -1.68
C GLY A 34 15.16 -8.43 -3.11
N ALA A 35 14.94 -9.74 -3.23
CA ALA A 35 14.65 -10.40 -4.49
C ALA A 35 13.34 -11.17 -4.37
N GLY A 36 12.56 -11.16 -5.46
CA GLY A 36 11.36 -11.96 -5.62
C GLY A 36 11.50 -12.92 -6.81
N ALA A 37 10.42 -13.62 -7.13
CA ALA A 37 10.40 -14.61 -8.21
C ALA A 37 10.80 -14.03 -9.59
N ASN A 38 10.55 -12.73 -9.80
CA ASN A 38 10.68 -12.07 -11.10
C ASN A 38 11.80 -11.03 -11.17
N GLY A 39 12.54 -10.77 -10.09
CA GLY A 39 13.53 -9.71 -10.10
C GLY A 39 14.06 -9.32 -8.74
N SER A 40 14.93 -8.32 -8.75
CA SER A 40 15.58 -7.76 -7.56
C SER A 40 15.28 -6.27 -7.42
N ALA A 41 15.21 -5.77 -6.20
CA ALA A 41 15.00 -4.37 -5.87
C ALA A 41 16.22 -3.79 -5.15
N PHE A 42 16.62 -2.59 -5.57
CA PHE A 42 17.82 -1.92 -5.08
C PHE A 42 17.50 -0.49 -4.66
N ARG A 43 17.99 -0.06 -3.49
CA ARG A 43 17.96 1.33 -3.06
C ARG A 43 19.14 2.07 -3.68
N MET A 44 18.83 3.17 -4.34
CA MET A 44 19.78 4.00 -5.05
C MET A 44 19.68 5.46 -4.65
N GLN A 45 20.79 6.18 -4.78
CA GLN A 45 20.82 7.64 -4.71
C GLN A 45 21.09 8.19 -6.11
N TYR A 46 20.27 9.15 -6.53
CA TYR A 46 20.53 9.97 -7.70
C TYR A 46 21.22 11.26 -7.28
N LEU A 47 22.37 11.52 -7.89
CA LEU A 47 23.26 12.61 -7.57
C LEU A 47 23.25 13.65 -8.69
N ARG A 48 23.09 14.92 -8.32
CA ARG A 48 23.26 16.06 -9.23
C ARG A 48 24.28 17.01 -8.66
N ASN A 49 25.31 17.33 -9.44
CA ASN A 49 26.48 18.10 -8.99
C ASN A 49 27.11 17.52 -7.70
N ARG A 50 27.16 16.17 -7.59
CA ARG A 50 27.67 15.41 -6.43
C ARG A 50 26.88 15.55 -5.12
N ALA A 51 25.77 16.29 -5.12
CA ALA A 51 24.82 16.31 -4.02
C ALA A 51 23.72 15.25 -4.26
N VAL A 52 23.22 14.64 -3.18
CA VAL A 52 22.05 13.74 -3.27
C VAL A 52 20.86 14.59 -3.65
N GLU A 53 20.33 14.38 -4.86
CA GLU A 53 19.10 15.03 -5.30
C GLU A 53 17.91 14.22 -4.81
N ARG A 54 17.95 12.88 -4.95
CA ARG A 54 16.83 11.99 -4.60
C ARG A 54 17.30 10.60 -4.18
N GLU A 55 16.51 9.93 -3.35
CA GLU A 55 16.59 8.48 -3.13
C GLU A 55 15.52 7.76 -3.96
N LEU A 56 15.87 6.58 -4.46
CA LEU A 56 15.10 5.84 -5.44
C LEU A 56 15.13 4.34 -5.13
N VAL A 57 14.14 3.65 -5.66
CA VAL A 57 14.18 2.19 -5.84
C VAL A 57 14.36 1.90 -7.32
N VAL A 58 15.29 1.01 -7.65
CA VAL A 58 15.42 0.42 -8.99
C VAL A 58 15.07 -1.05 -8.88
N LYS A 59 13.97 -1.46 -9.52
CA LYS A 59 13.58 -2.86 -9.70
C LYS A 59 14.16 -3.35 -11.01
N ILE A 60 14.77 -4.53 -11.01
CA ILE A 60 15.39 -5.13 -12.18
C ILE A 60 14.86 -6.54 -12.36
N ALA A 61 14.34 -6.82 -13.55
CA ALA A 61 13.84 -8.13 -13.91
C ALA A 61 14.98 -9.14 -14.10
N ASN A 62 14.74 -10.38 -13.70
CA ASN A 62 15.61 -11.51 -14.03
C ASN A 62 15.70 -11.70 -15.55
N ASP A 63 16.75 -12.39 -16.03
CA ASP A 63 17.01 -12.47 -17.47
C ASP A 63 16.18 -13.53 -18.19
N ASN A 64 14.86 -13.47 -18.03
CA ASN A 64 13.91 -14.32 -18.71
C ASN A 64 12.72 -13.52 -19.26
N GLN A 65 12.10 -14.06 -20.30
CA GLN A 65 11.03 -13.38 -21.04
C GLN A 65 9.84 -13.00 -20.15
N ARG A 66 9.47 -13.87 -19.20
CA ARG A 66 8.31 -13.62 -18.33
C ARG A 66 8.58 -12.47 -17.37
N ALA A 67 9.74 -12.46 -16.70
CA ALA A 67 10.14 -11.39 -15.80
C ALA A 67 10.21 -10.02 -16.49
N ARG A 68 10.74 -9.99 -17.73
CA ARG A 68 10.77 -8.77 -18.56
C ARG A 68 9.38 -8.29 -18.95
N GLN A 69 8.46 -9.20 -19.29
CA GLN A 69 7.07 -8.84 -19.58
C GLN A 69 6.36 -8.29 -18.33
N ASP A 70 6.59 -8.91 -17.17
CA ASP A 70 5.97 -8.51 -15.91
C ASP A 70 6.45 -7.11 -15.48
N ILE A 71 7.75 -6.77 -15.61
CA ILE A 71 8.25 -5.45 -15.25
C ILE A 71 7.78 -4.34 -16.22
N VAL A 72 7.67 -4.64 -17.52
CA VAL A 72 7.11 -3.71 -18.50
C VAL A 72 5.64 -3.44 -18.20
N LYS A 73 4.87 -4.50 -17.91
CA LYS A 73 3.46 -4.39 -17.53
C LYS A 73 3.29 -3.57 -16.25
N GLU A 74 4.09 -3.84 -15.21
CA GLU A 74 4.09 -3.08 -13.96
C GLU A 74 4.38 -1.60 -14.23
N ARG A 75 5.42 -1.32 -15.03
CA ARG A 75 5.76 0.04 -15.45
C ARG A 75 4.60 0.73 -16.13
N ASP A 76 3.99 0.12 -17.14
CA ASP A 76 2.88 0.72 -17.90
C ASP A 76 1.66 1.02 -16.99
N ILE A 77 1.38 0.14 -16.02
CA ILE A 77 0.33 0.35 -15.03
C ILE A 77 0.68 1.52 -14.11
N LEU A 78 1.89 1.57 -13.56
CA LEU A 78 2.33 2.68 -12.72
C LEU A 78 2.34 4.01 -13.48
N MET A 79 2.68 4.02 -14.77
CA MET A 79 2.59 5.22 -15.62
C MET A 79 1.14 5.72 -15.74
N ARG A 80 0.16 4.81 -15.84
CA ARG A 80 -1.27 5.17 -15.84
C ARG A 80 -1.72 5.70 -14.47
N LEU A 81 -1.15 5.19 -13.39
CA LEU A 81 -1.48 5.57 -12.01
C LEU A 81 -0.69 6.78 -11.50
N ARG A 82 0.30 7.24 -12.26
CA ARG A 82 1.15 8.39 -11.93
C ARG A 82 0.30 9.61 -11.54
N GLY A 83 0.67 10.22 -10.42
CA GLY A 83 -0.05 11.31 -9.78
C GLY A 83 -0.93 10.88 -8.59
N ALA A 84 -1.19 9.59 -8.41
CA ALA A 84 -1.95 9.05 -7.27
C ALA A 84 -1.09 9.00 -5.99
N VAL A 85 -1.37 9.88 -5.02
CA VAL A 85 -0.59 10.04 -3.77
C VAL A 85 -0.39 8.75 -2.96
N HIS A 86 -1.35 7.83 -2.95
CA HIS A 86 -1.35 6.58 -2.18
C HIS A 86 -0.86 5.37 -2.98
N ILE A 87 -0.29 5.60 -4.17
CA ILE A 87 0.35 4.59 -5.00
C ILE A 87 1.81 5.03 -5.18
N VAL A 88 2.74 4.09 -5.19
CA VAL A 88 4.15 4.40 -5.44
C VAL A 88 4.34 5.11 -6.77
N GLN A 89 5.11 6.20 -6.77
CA GLN A 89 5.33 7.01 -7.96
C GLN A 89 6.47 6.45 -8.81
N PRO A 90 6.25 6.20 -10.11
CA PRO A 90 7.33 5.94 -11.04
C PRO A 90 8.13 7.23 -11.26
N ILE A 91 9.45 7.11 -11.36
CA ILE A 91 10.35 8.25 -11.47
C ILE A 91 11.05 8.24 -12.81
N ASP A 92 10.82 9.30 -13.59
CA ASP A 92 11.65 9.59 -14.77
C ASP A 92 12.95 10.27 -14.34
N ILE A 93 14.06 9.80 -14.89
CA ILE A 93 15.37 10.43 -14.73
C ILE A 93 15.83 10.89 -16.12
N PRO A 94 15.97 12.21 -16.36
CA PRO A 94 16.50 12.71 -17.62
C PRO A 94 17.90 12.15 -17.88
N GLY A 95 18.11 11.55 -19.05
CA GLY A 95 19.37 10.89 -19.40
C GLY A 95 19.72 9.73 -18.47
N ASN A 96 18.72 8.93 -18.07
CA ASN A 96 18.92 7.80 -17.17
C ASN A 96 20.02 6.87 -17.73
N PRO A 97 21.16 6.71 -17.05
CA PRO A 97 22.25 5.89 -17.54
C PRO A 97 21.85 4.41 -17.66
N LEU A 98 20.80 3.97 -16.96
CA LEU A 98 20.25 2.62 -17.16
C LEU A 98 19.87 2.32 -18.62
N TYR A 99 19.56 3.32 -19.44
CA TYR A 99 19.32 3.12 -20.88
C TYR A 99 20.56 2.60 -21.65
N GLU A 100 21.76 2.91 -21.16
CA GLU A 100 23.02 2.42 -21.75
C GLU A 100 23.46 1.10 -21.11
N ALA A 101 23.07 0.88 -19.85
CA ALA A 101 23.45 -0.29 -19.05
C ALA A 101 22.62 -1.53 -19.37
N LEU A 102 21.31 -1.34 -19.52
CA LEU A 102 20.32 -2.39 -19.54
C LEU A 102 19.25 -2.09 -20.58
N PRO A 103 18.70 -3.14 -21.25
CA PRO A 103 17.53 -2.98 -22.08
C PRO A 103 16.37 -2.32 -21.32
N ASP A 104 15.59 -1.47 -22.01
CA ASP A 104 14.48 -0.73 -21.41
C ASP A 104 13.37 -1.65 -20.85
N ASP A 105 13.29 -2.89 -21.30
CA ASP A 105 12.33 -3.90 -20.82
C ASP A 105 12.78 -4.64 -19.54
N ARG A 106 13.87 -4.20 -18.91
CA ARG A 106 14.48 -4.88 -17.76
C ARG A 106 14.38 -4.15 -16.44
N TRP A 107 13.93 -2.91 -16.41
CA TRP A 107 14.00 -2.11 -15.19
C TRP A 107 12.86 -1.12 -15.03
N LEU A 108 12.65 -0.73 -13.78
CA LEU A 108 11.68 0.27 -13.35
C LEU A 108 12.29 1.09 -12.21
N VAL A 109 12.16 2.41 -12.28
CA VAL A 109 12.60 3.32 -11.22
C VAL A 109 11.38 3.91 -10.51
N MET A 110 11.41 3.90 -9.18
CA MET A 110 10.35 4.38 -8.31
C MET A 110 10.90 5.26 -7.19
N GLU A 111 10.02 6.01 -6.54
CA GLU A 111 10.36 6.72 -5.31
C GLU A 111 10.81 5.75 -4.20
N TRP A 112 11.73 6.21 -3.35
CA TRP A 112 12.08 5.50 -2.11
C TRP A 112 11.09 5.85 -1.00
N LEU A 113 10.64 4.82 -0.26
CA LEU A 113 9.74 4.97 0.89
C LEU A 113 10.48 4.48 2.16
N PRO A 114 10.70 5.37 3.15
CA PRO A 114 11.72 5.13 4.17
C PRO A 114 11.29 4.23 5.34
N ASN A 115 9.98 4.05 5.57
CA ASN A 115 9.47 3.51 6.83
C ASN A 115 9.07 2.02 6.77
N GLY A 116 9.52 1.31 5.74
CA GLY A 116 9.33 -0.14 5.63
C GLY A 116 7.90 -0.57 5.31
N GLU A 117 7.69 -1.89 5.29
CA GLU A 117 6.42 -2.52 4.93
C GLU A 117 5.44 -2.56 6.11
N LEU A 118 4.14 -2.52 5.83
CA LEU A 118 3.08 -2.57 6.84
C LEU A 118 3.09 -3.88 7.64
N GLY A 119 3.50 -4.99 7.02
CA GLY A 119 3.69 -6.27 7.73
C GLY A 119 4.71 -6.16 8.87
N ASN A 120 5.85 -5.51 8.63
CA ASN A 120 6.86 -5.28 9.67
C ASN A 120 6.35 -4.31 10.74
N PHE A 121 5.54 -3.32 10.37
CA PHE A 121 4.88 -2.44 11.33
C PHE A 121 3.92 -3.21 12.26
N ILE A 122 3.10 -4.10 11.72
CA ILE A 122 2.17 -4.95 12.50
C ILE A 122 2.96 -5.84 13.47
N ILE A 123 4.01 -6.51 12.97
CA ILE A 123 4.88 -7.37 13.79
C ILE A 123 5.59 -6.53 14.87
N GLY A 124 6.14 -5.37 14.51
CA GLY A 124 6.80 -4.46 15.42
C GLY A 124 5.88 -3.96 16.53
N ALA A 125 4.62 -3.64 16.20
CA ALA A 125 3.62 -3.24 17.18
C ALA A 125 3.35 -4.36 18.20
N ARG A 126 3.09 -5.57 17.71
CA ARG A 126 2.89 -6.76 18.55
C ARG A 126 4.10 -7.06 19.43
N MET A 127 5.31 -7.03 18.87
CA MET A 127 6.55 -7.30 19.60
C MET A 127 6.87 -6.23 20.64
N SER A 128 6.38 -5.00 20.44
CA SER A 128 6.52 -3.90 21.39
C SER A 128 5.47 -3.96 22.52
N GLY A 129 4.62 -5.00 22.55
CA GLY A 129 3.59 -5.17 23.57
C GLY A 129 2.44 -4.17 23.46
N ILE A 130 2.19 -3.63 22.27
CA ILE A 130 1.03 -2.77 22.02
C ILE A 130 -0.22 -3.64 21.95
N ASP A 131 -1.20 -3.34 22.80
CA ASP A 131 -2.46 -4.09 22.86
C ASP A 131 -3.34 -3.82 21.64
N HIS A 132 -3.41 -2.56 21.19
CA HIS A 132 -4.20 -2.15 20.03
C HIS A 132 -3.71 -0.85 19.42
N LEU A 133 -4.09 -0.61 18.16
CA LEU A 133 -3.88 0.68 17.48
C LEU A 133 -5.06 1.63 17.76
N PRO A 134 -4.83 2.93 17.98
CA PRO A 134 -5.90 3.91 18.13
C PRO A 134 -6.85 3.92 16.92
N ASN A 135 -8.16 4.06 17.15
CA ASN A 135 -9.18 4.09 16.10
C ASN A 135 -8.90 5.22 15.09
N ARG A 136 -8.44 6.39 15.54
CA ARG A 136 -8.10 7.48 14.62
C ARG A 136 -6.92 7.14 13.72
N LEU A 137 -5.99 6.28 14.15
CA LEU A 137 -4.94 5.75 13.28
C LEU A 137 -5.52 4.74 12.27
N LEU A 138 -6.36 3.82 12.73
CA LEU A 138 -7.03 2.85 11.85
C LEU A 138 -7.87 3.52 10.77
N TRP A 139 -8.64 4.56 11.12
CA TRP A 139 -9.39 5.38 10.16
C TRP A 139 -8.48 6.02 9.10
N ARG A 140 -7.28 6.49 9.49
CA ARG A 140 -6.31 7.10 8.56
C ARG A 140 -5.69 6.07 7.61
N PHE A 141 -5.34 4.91 8.13
CA PHE A 141 -4.85 3.81 7.32
C PHE A 141 -5.92 3.31 6.36
N PHE A 142 -7.16 3.15 6.83
CA PHE A 142 -8.28 2.76 5.97
C PHE A 142 -8.55 3.78 4.85
N LEU A 143 -8.47 5.08 5.17
CA LEU A 143 -8.55 6.14 4.17
C LEU A 143 -7.47 6.01 3.09
N CYS A 144 -6.22 5.76 3.46
CA CYS A 144 -5.12 5.54 2.50
C CYS A 144 -5.45 4.38 1.54
N LEU A 145 -5.91 3.26 2.10
CA LEU A 145 -6.22 2.05 1.34
C LEU A 145 -7.39 2.25 0.37
N VAL A 146 -8.46 2.92 0.81
CA VAL A 146 -9.59 3.28 -0.06
C VAL A 146 -9.18 4.28 -1.14
N ARG A 147 -8.27 5.21 -0.83
CA ARG A 147 -7.71 6.13 -1.84
C ARG A 147 -6.87 5.41 -2.88
N ALA A 148 -6.04 4.44 -2.50
CA ALA A 148 -5.33 3.61 -3.47
C ALA A 148 -6.30 2.86 -4.40
N CYS A 149 -7.42 2.36 -3.86
CA CYS A 149 -8.51 1.78 -4.65
C CYS A 149 -9.14 2.80 -5.61
N CYS A 150 -9.36 4.04 -5.17
CA CYS A 150 -9.82 5.13 -6.03
C CYS A 150 -8.79 5.44 -7.14
N GLY A 151 -7.49 5.41 -6.85
CA GLY A 151 -6.44 5.61 -7.85
C GLY A 151 -6.47 4.55 -8.97
N MET A 152 -6.72 3.29 -8.62
CA MET A 152 -6.88 2.21 -9.61
C MET A 152 -8.18 2.31 -10.39
N ALA A 153 -9.26 2.75 -9.74
CA ALA A 153 -10.56 2.93 -10.35
C ALA A 153 -10.64 4.15 -11.28
N TRP A 154 -9.93 5.24 -10.97
CA TRP A 154 -9.85 6.46 -11.77
C TRP A 154 -8.39 6.92 -11.93
N PRO A 155 -7.59 6.23 -12.75
CA PRO A 155 -6.18 6.57 -12.96
C PRO A 155 -6.00 7.98 -13.52
N MET A 156 -5.02 8.73 -13.01
CA MET A 156 -4.79 10.13 -13.40
C MET A 156 -3.79 10.29 -14.54
N GLY A 157 -2.79 9.40 -14.66
CA GLY A 157 -1.77 9.41 -15.72
C GLY A 157 -1.02 10.73 -15.86
N ARG A 158 -0.72 11.42 -14.75
CA ARG A 158 -0.20 12.80 -14.80
C ARG A 158 1.24 12.84 -15.32
N THR A 159 1.52 13.69 -16.30
CA THR A 159 2.87 13.87 -16.86
C THR A 159 3.58 15.13 -16.37
N ASP A 160 2.86 16.00 -15.65
CA ASP A 160 3.36 17.28 -15.12
C ASP A 160 4.15 17.13 -13.80
N GLY A 161 4.29 15.90 -13.29
CA GLY A 161 4.97 15.60 -12.03
C GLY A 161 4.17 15.99 -10.78
N SER A 162 2.95 16.50 -10.93
CA SER A 162 2.09 16.81 -9.79
C SER A 162 1.37 15.57 -9.28
N VAL A 163 1.02 15.59 -8.00
CA VAL A 163 0.26 14.53 -7.32
C VAL A 163 -1.04 15.10 -6.76
N ALA A 164 -2.08 14.26 -6.70
CA ALA A 164 -3.37 14.63 -6.15
C ALA A 164 -4.01 13.47 -5.39
N PHE A 165 -4.83 13.82 -4.42
CA PHE A 165 -5.63 12.85 -3.68
C PHE A 165 -6.70 12.23 -4.57
N GLU A 166 -6.78 10.91 -4.51
CA GLU A 166 -7.61 10.07 -5.35
C GLU A 166 -9.04 10.06 -4.84
N ALA A 167 -10.00 10.33 -5.72
CA ALA A 167 -11.41 10.29 -5.41
C ALA A 167 -12.20 9.83 -6.64
N PRO A 168 -13.41 9.30 -6.45
CA PRO A 168 -14.33 9.07 -7.56
C PRO A 168 -14.52 10.33 -8.39
N VAL A 169 -14.37 10.20 -9.71
CA VAL A 169 -14.50 11.32 -10.64
C VAL A 169 -15.93 11.35 -11.18
N GLN A 170 -16.65 12.45 -10.92
CA GLN A 170 -18.04 12.59 -11.32
C GLN A 170 -18.20 12.47 -12.85
N GLY A 171 -19.12 11.63 -13.28
CA GLY A 171 -19.41 11.41 -14.71
C GLY A 171 -18.40 10.53 -15.44
N VAL A 172 -17.32 10.10 -14.79
CA VAL A 172 -16.34 9.18 -15.37
C VAL A 172 -16.61 7.76 -14.86
N PRO A 173 -16.87 6.79 -15.76
CA PRO A 173 -17.07 5.39 -15.37
C PRO A 173 -15.88 4.84 -14.58
N GLU A 174 -16.17 3.97 -13.63
CA GLU A 174 -15.16 3.26 -12.86
C GLU A 174 -14.34 2.31 -13.76
N GLY A 175 -13.03 2.34 -13.60
CA GLY A 175 -12.08 1.44 -14.25
C GLY A 175 -12.18 0.00 -13.76
N ARG A 176 -11.46 -0.91 -14.43
CA ARG A 176 -11.50 -2.35 -14.14
C ARG A 176 -10.16 -2.89 -13.63
N LEU A 177 -9.25 -2.02 -13.21
CA LEU A 177 -7.94 -2.43 -12.70
C LEU A 177 -8.08 -3.03 -11.30
N ALA A 178 -7.75 -4.32 -11.18
CA ALA A 178 -7.49 -4.95 -9.89
C ALA A 178 -5.99 -5.15 -9.71
N HIS A 179 -5.51 -4.94 -8.49
CA HIS A 179 -4.10 -5.19 -8.17
C HIS A 179 -3.78 -6.69 -8.12
N ASN A 180 -4.73 -7.52 -7.69
CA ASN A 180 -4.64 -8.97 -7.51
C ASN A 180 -3.57 -9.48 -6.52
N ASP A 181 -2.93 -8.59 -5.76
CA ASP A 181 -1.83 -8.97 -4.86
C ASP A 181 -1.64 -7.94 -3.74
N ILE A 182 -2.74 -7.41 -3.22
CA ILE A 182 -2.70 -6.47 -2.10
C ILE A 182 -2.61 -7.32 -0.83
N HIS A 183 -1.49 -7.20 -0.11
CA HIS A 183 -1.24 -7.80 1.19
C HIS A 183 -0.30 -6.90 1.99
N ASN A 184 -0.06 -7.23 3.28
CA ASN A 184 0.71 -6.41 4.22
C ASN A 184 2.16 -6.11 3.78
N GLY A 185 2.75 -6.93 2.91
CA GLY A 185 4.10 -6.73 2.34
C GLY A 185 4.11 -5.81 1.12
N ASN A 186 2.99 -5.67 0.42
CA ASN A 186 2.84 -4.78 -0.73
C ASN A 186 2.28 -3.40 -0.37
N ILE A 187 2.29 -3.06 0.93
CA ILE A 187 1.99 -1.72 1.43
C ILE A 187 3.20 -1.22 2.18
N VAL A 188 3.69 -0.06 1.78
CA VAL A 188 4.87 0.57 2.39
C VAL A 188 4.47 1.88 3.05
N ILE A 189 5.08 2.15 4.19
CA ILE A 189 4.85 3.33 4.99
C ILE A 189 5.76 4.45 4.48
N GLY A 190 5.13 5.56 4.06
CA GLY A 190 5.82 6.78 3.68
C GLY A 190 5.98 7.75 4.85
N ASP A 191 6.41 8.97 4.54
CA ASP A 191 6.57 10.02 5.54
C ASP A 191 5.25 10.74 5.89
N TRP A 192 5.30 11.45 7.01
CA TRP A 192 4.25 12.38 7.41
C TRP A 192 4.26 13.62 6.53
N SER A 193 3.08 14.12 6.24
CA SER A 193 2.91 15.48 5.72
C SER A 193 2.96 16.50 6.85
N THR A 194 3.32 17.74 6.55
CA THR A 194 3.21 18.84 7.52
C THR A 194 1.77 19.29 7.74
N THR A 195 0.86 18.98 6.80
CA THR A 195 -0.53 19.46 6.78
C THR A 195 -1.43 18.46 6.06
N GLY A 196 -2.70 18.41 6.42
CA GLY A 196 -3.71 17.60 5.70
C GLY A 196 -3.88 16.21 6.29
N GLU A 197 -4.27 15.25 5.43
CA GLU A 197 -4.73 13.93 5.84
C GLU A 197 -3.67 13.09 6.57
N HIS A 198 -2.38 13.33 6.30
CA HIS A 198 -1.25 12.58 6.85
C HIS A 198 -0.42 13.42 7.83
N SER A 199 -1.06 14.33 8.56
CA SER A 199 -0.38 15.27 9.47
C SER A 199 0.09 14.63 10.77
N PHE A 200 -0.59 13.57 11.23
CA PHE A 200 -0.26 12.85 12.45
C PHE A 200 -0.07 11.33 12.26
N ALA A 201 -0.68 10.75 11.23
CA ALA A 201 -0.43 9.37 10.79
C ALA A 201 0.46 9.38 9.54
N PRO A 202 1.39 8.42 9.39
CA PRO A 202 2.18 8.30 8.17
C PRO A 202 1.27 7.84 7.01
N ILE A 203 1.64 8.22 5.78
CA ILE A 203 0.93 7.77 4.59
C ILE A 203 1.19 6.28 4.34
N LEU A 204 0.18 5.52 3.96
CA LEU A 204 0.35 4.19 3.36
C LEU A 204 0.35 4.32 1.84
N LYS A 205 1.31 3.66 1.18
CA LYS A 205 1.36 3.57 -0.28
C LYS A 205 1.37 2.14 -0.75
N LEU A 206 0.56 1.86 -1.76
CA LEU A 206 0.51 0.57 -2.44
C LEU A 206 1.66 0.45 -3.45
N ILE A 207 2.35 -0.68 -3.43
CA ILE A 207 3.48 -1.03 -4.30
C ILE A 207 3.20 -2.35 -5.05
N ASP A 208 4.10 -2.71 -5.97
CA ASP A 208 4.17 -3.99 -6.67
C ASP A 208 2.94 -4.35 -7.53
N PHE A 209 2.86 -3.70 -8.70
CA PHE A 209 1.76 -3.89 -9.64
C PHE A 209 2.03 -5.01 -10.67
N GLY A 210 3.01 -5.90 -10.44
CA GLY A 210 3.34 -6.99 -11.38
C GLY A 210 2.14 -7.89 -11.70
N ASN A 211 1.31 -8.17 -10.69
CA ASN A 211 0.11 -9.00 -10.80
C ASN A 211 -1.16 -8.23 -11.18
N ALA A 212 -1.11 -6.91 -11.28
CA ALA A 212 -2.28 -6.08 -11.57
C ALA A 212 -2.83 -6.36 -12.97
N ALA A 213 -4.16 -6.35 -13.14
CA ALA A 213 -4.79 -6.66 -14.42
C ALA A 213 -6.18 -6.03 -14.55
N GLU A 214 -6.63 -5.86 -15.79
CA GLU A 214 -8.01 -5.47 -16.08
C GLU A 214 -8.96 -6.66 -15.87
N MET A 215 -9.99 -6.46 -15.06
CA MET A 215 -11.01 -7.47 -14.76
C MET A 215 -12.15 -7.43 -15.77
N GLN A 216 -13.03 -8.44 -15.68
CA GLN A 216 -14.21 -8.55 -16.53
C GLN A 216 -15.15 -7.35 -16.38
N SER A 217 -15.30 -6.81 -15.17
CA SER A 217 -16.11 -5.63 -14.86
C SER A 217 -15.50 -4.79 -13.74
N ALA A 218 -15.93 -3.53 -13.64
CA ALA A 218 -15.50 -2.62 -12.58
C ALA A 218 -15.89 -3.15 -11.19
N THR A 219 -17.09 -3.73 -11.06
CA THR A 219 -17.53 -4.36 -9.80
C THR A 219 -16.63 -5.51 -9.37
N VAL A 220 -16.15 -6.36 -10.29
CA VAL A 220 -15.22 -7.45 -9.95
C VAL A 220 -13.87 -6.89 -9.51
N ALA A 221 -13.36 -5.86 -10.20
CA ALA A 221 -12.12 -5.20 -9.81
C ALA A 221 -12.21 -4.54 -8.44
N ARG A 222 -13.27 -3.75 -8.22
CA ARG A 222 -13.57 -3.10 -6.95
C ARG A 222 -13.66 -4.11 -5.83
N LYS A 223 -14.45 -5.17 -6.00
CA LYS A 223 -14.61 -6.21 -4.98
C LYS A 223 -13.28 -6.86 -4.61
N LYS A 224 -12.45 -7.21 -5.60
CA LYS A 224 -11.12 -7.78 -5.32
C LYS A 224 -10.25 -6.84 -4.50
N ASN A 225 -10.14 -5.58 -4.92
CA ASN A 225 -9.33 -4.60 -4.20
C ASN A 225 -9.91 -4.32 -2.78
N LEU A 226 -11.24 -4.20 -2.66
CA LEU A 226 -11.91 -3.98 -1.38
C LEU A 226 -11.72 -5.16 -0.42
N ASN A 227 -11.88 -6.39 -0.88
CA ASN A 227 -11.65 -7.59 -0.08
C ASN A 227 -10.23 -7.57 0.50
N SER A 228 -9.22 -7.29 -0.34
CA SER A 228 -7.84 -7.25 0.13
C SER A 228 -7.57 -6.14 1.15
N ILE A 229 -8.10 -4.93 0.97
CA ILE A 229 -7.91 -3.88 1.98
C ILE A 229 -8.71 -4.15 3.27
N GLY A 230 -9.83 -4.86 3.17
CA GLY A 230 -10.58 -5.35 4.34
C GLY A 230 -9.76 -6.34 5.16
N ASP A 231 -9.07 -7.26 4.48
CA ASP A 231 -8.14 -8.21 5.09
C ASP A 231 -7.00 -7.50 5.84
N ILE A 232 -6.35 -6.52 5.21
CA ILE A 232 -5.32 -5.68 5.85
C ILE A 232 -5.85 -4.95 7.08
N MET A 233 -7.07 -4.41 7.01
CA MET A 233 -7.67 -3.75 8.16
C MET A 233 -7.92 -4.73 9.31
N MET A 234 -8.35 -5.97 9.03
CA MET A 234 -8.42 -7.02 10.05
C MET A 234 -7.03 -7.33 10.63
N SER A 235 -5.99 -7.42 9.81
CA SER A 235 -4.61 -7.61 10.28
C SER A 235 -4.13 -6.49 11.21
N LEU A 236 -4.47 -5.24 10.90
CA LEU A 236 -4.14 -4.08 11.73
C LEU A 236 -4.87 -4.07 13.08
N ILE A 237 -6.14 -4.50 13.09
CA ILE A 237 -6.95 -4.60 14.32
C ILE A 237 -6.42 -5.73 15.22
N ALA A 238 -6.18 -6.90 14.64
CA ALA A 238 -5.71 -8.09 15.36
C ALA A 238 -4.20 -8.05 15.71
N LEU A 239 -3.47 -7.07 15.17
CA LEU A 239 -2.00 -7.02 15.20
C LEU A 239 -1.36 -8.35 14.78
N HIS A 240 -1.92 -8.96 13.74
CA HIS A 240 -1.48 -10.24 13.19
C HIS A 240 -1.51 -10.19 11.66
N THR A 241 -0.48 -10.70 10.99
CA THR A 241 -0.40 -10.67 9.52
C THR A 241 -1.37 -11.63 8.84
N ASP A 242 -1.83 -12.63 9.58
CA ASP A 242 -2.74 -13.68 9.11
C ASP A 242 -3.96 -13.70 10.03
N VAL A 243 -5.12 -13.30 9.52
CA VAL A 243 -6.38 -13.31 10.26
C VAL A 243 -7.38 -14.19 9.51
N ASP A 244 -8.02 -15.10 10.24
CA ASP A 244 -8.98 -16.03 9.65
C ASP A 244 -10.24 -15.31 9.15
N TRP A 245 -10.68 -15.69 7.95
CA TRP A 245 -11.93 -15.18 7.38
C TRP A 245 -13.11 -15.95 7.94
N VAL A 246 -13.68 -15.43 9.03
CA VAL A 246 -14.87 -16.02 9.66
C VAL A 246 -16.12 -15.44 9.01
N THR A 247 -16.96 -16.32 8.45
CA THR A 247 -18.23 -15.90 7.86
C THR A 247 -19.26 -15.61 8.95
N PHE A 248 -19.92 -14.47 8.84
CA PHE A 248 -20.99 -14.07 9.75
C PHE A 248 -22.05 -13.24 9.02
N LYS A 249 -23.15 -12.92 9.72
CA LYS A 249 -24.21 -12.05 9.24
C LYS A 249 -24.41 -10.87 10.18
N PHE A 250 -24.60 -9.68 9.62
CA PHE A 250 -24.91 -8.47 10.39
C PHE A 250 -26.00 -7.63 9.74
N GLN A 251 -26.59 -6.73 10.52
CA GLN A 251 -27.59 -5.79 10.05
C GLN A 251 -26.91 -4.48 9.68
N TYR A 252 -27.07 -4.04 8.44
CA TYR A 252 -26.58 -2.75 7.99
C TYR A 252 -27.68 -2.02 7.22
N GLN A 253 -28.10 -0.85 7.72
CA GLN A 253 -29.15 -0.03 7.12
C GLN A 253 -30.46 -0.81 6.81
N GLY A 254 -30.83 -1.72 7.72
CA GLY A 254 -32.04 -2.55 7.59
C GLY A 254 -31.91 -3.75 6.65
N MET A 255 -30.70 -4.08 6.20
CA MET A 255 -30.40 -5.25 5.38
C MET A 255 -29.55 -6.25 6.15
N THR A 256 -29.84 -7.54 5.99
CA THR A 256 -28.98 -8.63 6.45
C THR A 256 -27.85 -8.85 5.43
N ILE A 257 -26.61 -8.62 5.84
CA ILE A 257 -25.43 -8.76 4.99
C ILE A 257 -24.59 -9.94 5.48
N THR A 258 -24.14 -10.80 4.55
CA THR A 258 -23.15 -11.86 4.82
C THR A 258 -21.75 -11.36 4.47
N SER A 259 -20.83 -11.45 5.41
CA SER A 259 -19.43 -10.99 5.29
C SER A 259 -18.45 -11.99 5.90
N SER A 260 -17.18 -11.89 5.50
CA SER A 260 -16.06 -12.68 6.03
C SER A 260 -15.29 -11.98 7.18
N ALA A 261 -15.79 -10.86 7.70
CA ALA A 261 -15.14 -10.11 8.79
C ALA A 261 -15.48 -10.59 10.21
N GLY A 262 -15.98 -11.82 10.38
CA GLY A 262 -16.49 -12.30 11.67
C GLY A 262 -15.43 -12.40 12.77
N ALA A 263 -14.15 -12.41 12.41
CA ALA A 263 -13.05 -12.44 13.38
C ALA A 263 -12.90 -11.14 14.17
N ILE A 264 -13.42 -10.01 13.66
CA ILE A 264 -13.39 -8.71 14.33
C ILE A 264 -14.76 -8.21 14.77
N TYR A 265 -15.83 -8.98 14.52
CA TYR A 265 -17.20 -8.53 14.74
C TYR A 265 -17.76 -9.11 16.04
N PRO A 266 -18.43 -8.29 16.88
CA PRO A 266 -19.00 -8.76 18.14
C PRO A 266 -20.13 -9.78 17.91
N SER A 267 -20.12 -10.84 18.70
CA SER A 267 -21.18 -11.85 18.78
C SER A 267 -22.03 -11.63 20.03
N GLU A 268 -23.11 -12.41 20.21
CA GLU A 268 -23.92 -12.36 21.43
C GLU A 268 -23.13 -12.80 22.69
N GLU A 269 -22.11 -13.64 22.51
CA GLU A 269 -21.37 -14.27 23.61
C GLU A 269 -20.01 -13.62 23.88
N ASP A 270 -19.42 -12.98 22.87
CA ASP A 270 -18.06 -12.45 22.91
C ASP A 270 -17.89 -11.24 21.98
N ASP A 271 -17.17 -10.23 22.46
CA ASP A 271 -16.69 -9.09 21.67
C ASP A 271 -15.15 -9.10 21.71
N PRO A 272 -14.49 -9.55 20.63
CA PRO A 272 -13.04 -9.70 20.62
C PRO A 272 -12.30 -8.36 20.65
N TYR A 273 -12.95 -7.25 20.26
CA TYR A 273 -12.32 -5.93 20.18
C TYR A 273 -13.28 -4.82 20.66
N PRO A 274 -13.63 -4.78 21.96
CA PRO A 274 -14.63 -3.85 22.50
C PRO A 274 -14.22 -2.37 22.48
N TRP A 275 -12.97 -2.09 22.12
CA TRP A 275 -12.43 -0.74 21.94
C TRP A 275 -12.58 -0.23 20.50
N LEU A 276 -12.92 -1.11 19.55
CA LEU A 276 -12.98 -0.79 18.13
C LEU A 276 -14.24 0.01 17.82
N ASP A 277 -14.10 1.03 16.96
CA ASP A 277 -15.22 1.87 16.53
C ASP A 277 -16.23 1.07 15.69
N ASP A 278 -17.48 0.97 16.17
CA ASP A 278 -18.55 0.23 15.51
C ASP A 278 -18.72 0.57 14.01
N GLU A 279 -18.65 1.86 13.64
CA GLU A 279 -18.82 2.26 12.24
C GLU A 279 -17.57 1.90 11.41
N LEU A 280 -16.39 1.84 12.02
CA LEU A 280 -15.20 1.31 11.36
C LEU A 280 -15.36 -0.18 11.07
N THR A 281 -15.79 -0.95 12.08
CA THR A 281 -16.05 -2.39 11.98
C THR A 281 -17.04 -2.71 10.87
N ASP A 282 -18.16 -1.99 10.82
CA ASP A 282 -19.18 -2.15 9.77
C ASP A 282 -18.62 -1.89 8.37
N LEU A 283 -17.85 -0.81 8.19
CA LEU A 283 -17.32 -0.47 6.87
C LEU A 283 -16.24 -1.46 6.40
N ILE A 284 -15.44 -2.02 7.32
CA ILE A 284 -14.51 -3.12 7.03
C ILE A 284 -15.29 -4.38 6.66
N ALA A 285 -16.34 -4.72 7.40
CA ALA A 285 -17.21 -5.85 7.09
C ALA A 285 -17.88 -5.72 5.72
N LEU A 286 -18.27 -4.50 5.33
CA LEU A 286 -18.79 -4.21 3.98
C LEU A 286 -17.74 -4.42 2.87
N CYS A 287 -16.45 -4.26 3.16
CA CYS A 287 -15.40 -4.56 2.19
C CYS A 287 -15.23 -6.05 1.92
N LEU A 288 -15.70 -6.92 2.82
CA LEU A 288 -15.54 -8.38 2.79
C LEU A 288 -16.84 -9.14 2.49
N VAL A 289 -17.79 -8.49 1.81
CA VAL A 289 -19.12 -9.06 1.52
C VAL A 289 -19.09 -10.12 0.44
N HIS A 290 -19.97 -11.12 0.60
CA HIS A 290 -20.06 -12.23 -0.34
C HIS A 290 -20.86 -11.88 -1.59
N ASP A 291 -21.97 -11.15 -1.44
CA ASP A 291 -22.84 -10.77 -2.54
C ASP A 291 -22.30 -9.53 -3.27
N ASN A 292 -22.20 -9.62 -4.60
CA ASN A 292 -21.77 -8.52 -5.46
C ASN A 292 -22.70 -7.30 -5.41
N ASN A 293 -23.98 -7.50 -5.06
CA ASN A 293 -24.96 -6.42 -4.93
C ASN A 293 -24.74 -5.58 -3.65
N HIS A 294 -24.06 -6.14 -2.65
CA HIS A 294 -23.76 -5.46 -1.40
C HIS A 294 -22.36 -4.85 -1.38
N VAL A 295 -21.55 -5.04 -2.44
CA VAL A 295 -20.20 -4.45 -2.52
C VAL A 295 -20.34 -2.93 -2.53
N PRO A 296 -19.81 -2.22 -1.51
CA PRO A 296 -20.00 -0.79 -1.41
C PRO A 296 -19.30 -0.08 -2.57
N THR A 297 -19.84 1.07 -2.95
CA THR A 297 -19.17 1.94 -3.92
C THR A 297 -18.01 2.67 -3.24
N LEU A 298 -16.96 2.99 -4.00
CA LEU A 298 -15.84 3.79 -3.47
C LEU A 298 -16.27 5.19 -3.02
N ASN A 299 -17.28 5.78 -3.70
CA ASN A 299 -17.86 7.06 -3.28
C ASN A 299 -18.54 6.98 -1.91
N PHE A 300 -19.28 5.90 -1.67
CA PHE A 300 -19.91 5.65 -0.39
C PHE A 300 -18.87 5.48 0.72
N LEU A 301 -17.88 4.60 0.54
CA LEU A 301 -16.82 4.36 1.54
C LEU A 301 -16.04 5.65 1.84
N LEU A 302 -15.55 6.33 0.80
CA LEU A 302 -14.76 7.54 0.97
C LEU A 302 -15.55 8.64 1.69
N GLY A 303 -16.83 8.81 1.36
CA GLY A 303 -17.72 9.75 2.07
C GLY A 303 -17.89 9.41 3.54
N LYS A 304 -18.18 8.14 3.85
CA LYS A 304 -18.35 7.66 5.23
C LYS A 304 -17.08 7.79 6.08
N ILE A 305 -15.94 7.39 5.53
CA ILE A 305 -14.63 7.48 6.20
C ILE A 305 -14.28 8.95 6.47
N ARG A 306 -14.41 9.83 5.47
CA ARG A 306 -14.07 11.26 5.63
C ARG A 306 -14.99 11.96 6.63
N ASN A 307 -16.27 11.62 6.65
CA ASN A 307 -17.20 12.16 7.63
C ASN A 307 -16.80 11.74 9.04
N ASN A 308 -16.53 10.44 9.27
CA ASN A 308 -16.10 9.93 10.57
C ASN A 308 -14.80 10.56 11.04
N ILE A 309 -13.81 10.65 10.17
CA ILE A 309 -12.55 11.34 10.42
C ILE A 309 -12.75 12.82 10.81
N GLY A 310 -13.72 13.50 10.21
CA GLY A 310 -14.03 14.90 10.48
C GLY A 310 -14.82 15.11 11.77
N SER A 311 -15.62 14.12 12.20
CA SER A 311 -16.49 14.22 13.38
C SER A 311 -15.93 13.54 14.64
N LYS A 312 -15.03 12.56 14.49
CA LYS A 312 -14.46 11.76 15.57
C LYS A 312 -12.99 12.12 15.79
N ASP A 313 -12.75 13.27 16.39
CA ASP A 313 -11.41 13.71 16.80
C ASP A 313 -11.00 13.10 18.14
N GLY A 314 -9.82 13.46 18.67
CA GLY A 314 -9.34 12.92 19.94
C GLY A 314 -10.23 13.28 21.13
N ALA A 315 -10.94 14.41 21.07
CA ALA A 315 -11.88 14.81 22.12
C ALA A 315 -13.17 13.99 22.08
N TRP A 316 -13.58 13.55 20.88
CA TRP A 316 -14.73 12.65 20.71
C TRP A 316 -14.51 11.30 21.40
N TYR A 317 -13.34 10.68 21.21
CA TYR A 317 -13.01 9.38 21.83
C TYR A 317 -12.72 9.46 23.33
N ARG A 318 -12.36 10.65 23.85
CA ARG A 318 -12.15 10.92 25.30
C ARG A 318 -11.08 10.04 25.97
N VAL A 319 -10.13 9.54 25.21
CA VAL A 319 -8.97 8.79 25.71
C VAL A 319 -7.67 9.41 25.18
N SER A 320 -6.58 9.25 25.92
CA SER A 320 -5.29 9.88 25.60
C SER A 320 -4.62 9.32 24.36
N GLU A 321 -4.87 8.05 24.08
CA GLU A 321 -4.30 7.27 22.98
C GLU A 321 -4.78 7.78 21.62
N GLU A 322 -5.90 8.49 21.60
CA GLU A 322 -6.53 9.05 20.40
C GLU A 322 -6.05 10.48 20.11
N GLN A 323 -5.07 11.01 20.86
CA GLN A 323 -4.51 12.34 20.59
C GLN A 323 -3.46 12.28 19.47
N ASN A 324 -3.37 13.35 18.67
CA ASN A 324 -2.47 13.40 17.51
C ASN A 324 -1.01 13.13 17.89
N ASP A 325 -0.54 13.72 18.99
CA ASP A 325 0.86 13.58 19.45
C ASP A 325 1.14 12.15 19.91
N TYR A 326 0.18 11.51 20.60
CA TYR A 326 0.30 10.11 20.99
C TYR A 326 0.38 9.21 19.75
N ILE A 327 -0.57 9.32 18.82
CA ILE A 327 -0.59 8.52 17.59
C ILE A 327 0.71 8.69 16.81
N ARG A 328 1.19 9.92 16.68
CA ARG A 328 2.43 10.21 15.97
C ARG A 328 3.64 9.56 16.64
N GLN A 329 3.72 9.64 17.96
CA GLN A 329 4.81 9.04 18.72
C GLN A 329 4.75 7.51 18.65
N LEU A 330 3.56 6.93 18.86
CA LEU A 330 3.30 5.49 18.72
C LEU A 330 3.77 4.97 17.36
N CYS A 331 3.37 5.61 16.25
CA CYS A 331 3.81 5.20 14.91
C CYS A 331 5.32 5.26 14.76
N ARG A 332 5.99 6.30 15.29
CA ARG A 332 7.45 6.40 15.23
C ARG A 332 8.12 5.27 15.98
N ASP A 333 7.64 4.97 17.19
CA ASP A 333 8.23 3.93 18.03
C ASP A 333 8.08 2.54 17.38
N ILE A 334 6.92 2.25 16.79
CA ILE A 334 6.69 1.01 16.02
C ILE A 334 7.60 0.96 14.79
N ILE A 335 7.69 2.04 14.02
CA ILE A 335 8.53 2.07 12.80
C ILE A 335 10.01 1.88 13.16
N LEU A 336 10.48 2.49 14.26
CA LEU A 336 11.85 2.34 14.71
C LEU A 336 12.15 0.92 15.22
N SER A 337 11.19 0.25 15.86
CA SER A 337 11.37 -1.13 16.33
C SER A 337 11.25 -2.18 15.22
N ALA A 338 10.61 -1.83 14.10
CA ALA A 338 10.40 -2.68 12.94
C ALA A 338 11.54 -2.64 11.90
N GLN A 339 12.60 -1.84 12.11
CA GLN A 339 13.70 -1.61 11.15
C GLN A 339 14.90 -2.55 11.27
#